data_AF-D3Q978-F1
#
_entry.id   AF-D3Q978-F1
#
_cell.length_a   1.000
_cell.length_b   1.000
_cell.length_c   1.000
_cell.angle_alpha   90.00
_cell.angle_beta   90.00
_cell.angle_gamma   90.00
#
_symmetry.space_group_name_H-M   'P 1'
#
loop_
_entity.id
_entity.type
_entity.pdbx_description
1 polymer ?
#
loop_
_entity_poly.entity_id
_entity_poly.type
_entity_poly.pdbx_seq_one_letter_code
_entity_poly.pdbx_strand_id
1 'polypeptide(L)'
;MAVKPSQRWREGVAEEAEELAAGTLDPECAHRSMLFPEPMIQATDAVLATFETEVTQLSDPTDGQVFACVKRVVLALNAANERFGGAAYETDEREALCAYIDQTLTEHGIDIPALAERRGINPHEITDAWRRW
;
A
#
# COMPACT_ATOMS: atom_id res chain seq x y z
N MET A 1 -8.26 -11.10 5.34
CA MET A 1 -7.80 -10.40 4.14
C MET A 1 -7.73 -8.94 4.49
N ALA A 2 -6.51 -8.42 4.58
CA ALA A 2 -6.23 -7.02 4.69
C ALA A 2 -7.04 -6.24 3.64
N VAL A 3 -7.60 -5.10 4.03
CA VAL A 3 -8.34 -4.23 3.10
C VAL A 3 -7.33 -3.35 2.37
N LYS A 4 -7.35 -3.36 1.04
CA LYS A 4 -6.43 -2.56 0.24
C LYS A 4 -6.62 -1.07 0.54
N PRO A 5 -5.54 -0.30 0.79
CA PRO A 5 -5.63 1.15 0.98
C PRO A 5 -6.34 1.86 -0.20
N SER A 6 -6.07 1.39 -1.42
CA SER A 6 -6.71 1.84 -2.67
C SER A 6 -8.22 1.69 -2.70
N GLN A 7 -8.79 0.75 -1.93
CA GLN A 7 -10.23 0.63 -1.81
C GLN A 7 -10.82 1.83 -1.07
N ARG A 8 -10.19 2.26 0.03
CA ARG A 8 -10.61 3.46 0.79
C ARG A 8 -10.47 4.73 -0.04
N TRP A 9 -9.45 4.80 -0.91
CA TRP A 9 -9.30 5.92 -1.84
C TRP A 9 -10.46 5.99 -2.83
N ARG A 10 -10.85 4.85 -3.44
CA ARG A 10 -12.03 4.79 -4.33
C ARG A 10 -13.33 5.14 -3.61
N GLU A 11 -13.53 4.60 -2.42
CA GLU A 11 -14.69 4.90 -1.58
C GLU A 11 -14.79 6.41 -1.32
N GLY A 12 -13.68 7.06 -0.94
CA GLY A 12 -13.65 8.50 -0.74
C GLY A 12 -13.92 9.30 -2.02
N VAL A 13 -13.41 8.88 -3.19
CA VAL A 13 -13.71 9.53 -4.47
C VAL A 13 -15.20 9.41 -4.82
N ALA A 14 -15.80 8.25 -4.55
CA ALA A 14 -17.22 8.03 -4.79
C ALA A 14 -18.11 8.85 -3.85
N GLU A 15 -17.76 8.90 -2.55
CA GLU A 15 -18.44 9.70 -1.54
C GLU A 15 -18.44 11.19 -1.92
N GLU A 16 -17.28 11.74 -2.28
CA GLU A 16 -17.16 13.14 -2.73
C GLU A 16 -18.02 13.42 -3.97
N ALA A 17 -18.07 12.48 -4.92
CA ALA A 17 -18.89 12.61 -6.12
C ALA A 17 -20.41 12.58 -5.80
N GLU A 18 -20.83 11.79 -4.82
CA GLU A 18 -22.22 11.77 -4.34
C GLU A 18 -22.60 13.07 -3.64
N GLU A 19 -21.72 13.63 -2.81
CA GLU A 19 -21.94 14.91 -2.13
C GLU A 19 -22.02 16.08 -3.12
N LEU A 20 -21.19 16.07 -4.17
CA LEU A 20 -21.28 17.03 -5.27
C LEU A 20 -22.60 16.93 -6.03
N ALA A 21 -23.03 15.71 -6.35
CA ALA A 21 -24.30 15.47 -7.03
C ALA A 21 -25.50 15.88 -6.17
N ALA A 22 -25.40 15.73 -4.85
CA ALA A 22 -26.39 16.19 -3.88
C ALA A 22 -26.33 17.71 -3.63
N GLY A 23 -25.28 18.39 -4.09
CA GLY A 23 -25.05 19.82 -3.84
C GLY A 23 -24.69 20.13 -2.38
N THR A 24 -24.24 19.14 -1.61
CA THR A 24 -23.84 19.29 -0.21
C THR A 24 -22.36 19.61 -0.05
N LEU A 25 -21.56 19.39 -1.11
CA LEU A 25 -20.16 19.78 -1.21
C LEU A 25 -19.98 20.85 -2.28
N ASP A 26 -19.15 21.85 -1.97
CA ASP A 26 -18.73 22.85 -2.95
C ASP A 26 -17.75 22.22 -3.97
N PRO A 27 -17.94 22.39 -5.28
CA PRO A 27 -16.98 21.96 -6.30
C PRO A 27 -15.54 22.40 -6.04
N GLU A 28 -15.33 23.56 -5.41
CA GLU A 28 -13.99 24.05 -5.06
C GLU A 28 -13.34 23.25 -3.92
N CYS A 29 -14.11 22.49 -3.15
CA CYS A 29 -13.63 21.61 -2.08
C CYS A 29 -13.45 20.15 -2.52
N ALA A 30 -13.87 19.80 -3.74
CA ALA A 30 -13.78 18.44 -4.25
C ALA A 30 -12.40 18.17 -4.87
N HIS A 31 -11.52 17.53 -4.08
CA HIS A 31 -10.14 17.29 -4.45
C HIS A 31 -9.76 15.81 -4.49
N ARG A 32 -10.59 14.90 -3.96
CA ARG A 32 -10.23 13.47 -3.89
C ARG A 32 -10.00 12.85 -5.25
N SER A 33 -10.77 13.24 -6.26
CA SER A 33 -10.55 12.76 -7.65
C SER A 33 -9.21 13.24 -8.26
N MET A 34 -8.66 14.34 -7.76
CA MET A 34 -7.35 14.86 -8.16
C MET A 34 -6.21 14.22 -7.37
N LEU A 35 -6.43 13.95 -6.08
CA LEU A 35 -5.47 13.28 -5.19
C LEU A 35 -5.34 11.79 -5.51
N PHE A 36 -6.45 11.12 -5.82
CA PHE A 36 -6.53 9.70 -6.12
C PHE A 36 -7.10 9.46 -7.52
N PRO A 37 -6.39 9.89 -8.58
CA PRO A 37 -6.86 9.65 -9.93
C PRO A 37 -6.88 8.14 -10.21
N GLU A 38 -7.92 7.65 -10.89
CA GLU A 38 -8.11 6.20 -11.12
C GLU A 38 -6.86 5.49 -11.72
N PRO A 39 -6.07 6.07 -12.65
CA PRO A 39 -4.84 5.44 -13.11
C PRO A 39 -3.79 5.20 -12.01
N MET A 40 -3.73 6.06 -10.99
CA MET A 40 -2.86 5.88 -9.82
C MET A 40 -3.36 4.71 -8.99
N ILE A 41 -4.65 4.71 -8.65
CA ILE A 41 -5.27 3.63 -7.87
C ILE A 41 -5.05 2.27 -8.56
N GLN A 42 -5.24 2.19 -9.88
CA GLN A 42 -5.00 0.97 -10.66
C GLN A 42 -3.53 0.53 -10.64
N ALA A 43 -2.60 1.48 -10.73
CA ALA A 43 -1.18 1.17 -10.65
C ALA A 43 -0.82 0.60 -9.28
N THR A 44 -1.32 1.20 -8.19
CA THR A 44 -1.12 0.69 -6.83
C THR A 44 -1.74 -0.70 -6.67
N ASP A 45 -2.97 -0.91 -7.14
CA ASP A 45 -3.66 -2.20 -7.07
C ASP A 45 -2.91 -3.32 -7.78
N ALA A 46 -2.35 -3.04 -8.95
CA ALA A 46 -1.57 -4.01 -9.70
C ALA A 46 -0.32 -4.44 -8.91
N VAL A 47 0.32 -3.51 -8.21
CA VAL A 47 1.48 -3.80 -7.35
C VAL A 47 1.07 -4.65 -6.15
N LEU A 48 -0.02 -4.27 -5.46
CA LEU A 48 -0.52 -5.02 -4.30
C LEU A 48 -1.01 -6.42 -4.69
N ALA A 49 -1.72 -6.57 -5.81
CA ALA A 49 -2.17 -7.88 -6.30
C ALA A 49 -1.00 -8.81 -6.69
N THR A 50 0.07 -8.24 -7.26
CA THR A 50 1.30 -9.00 -7.53
C THR A 50 1.93 -9.48 -6.23
N PHE A 51 2.03 -8.59 -5.24
CA PHE A 51 2.54 -8.93 -3.91
C PHE A 51 1.72 -10.01 -3.21
N GLU A 52 0.39 -9.90 -3.19
CA GLU A 52 -0.50 -10.96 -2.67
C GLU A 52 -0.23 -12.31 -3.32
N THR A 53 -0.12 -12.32 -4.65
CA THR A 53 0.16 -13.55 -5.40
C THR A 53 1.51 -14.15 -5.01
N GLU A 54 2.55 -13.31 -4.86
CA GLU A 54 3.86 -13.77 -4.40
C GLU A 54 3.81 -14.35 -2.99
N VAL A 55 3.10 -13.69 -2.06
CA VAL A 55 2.98 -14.14 -0.66
C VAL A 55 2.21 -15.45 -0.57
N THR A 56 1.12 -15.62 -1.33
CA THR A 56 0.36 -16.89 -1.37
C THR A 56 1.21 -18.06 -1.88
N GLN A 57 2.23 -17.78 -2.71
CA GLN A 57 3.15 -18.81 -3.21
C GLN A 57 4.28 -19.16 -2.22
N LEU A 58 4.44 -18.40 -1.14
CA LEU A 58 5.42 -18.72 -0.10
C LEU A 58 4.89 -19.89 0.76
N SER A 59 5.61 -21.01 0.72
CA SER A 59 5.37 -22.16 1.60
C SER A 59 6.65 -22.44 2.37
N ASP A 60 6.60 -22.30 3.70
CA ASP A 60 7.77 -22.35 4.60
C ASP A 60 8.94 -21.46 4.12
N PRO A 61 8.72 -20.14 3.94
CA PRO A 61 9.73 -19.26 3.38
C PRO A 61 10.87 -19.00 4.36
N THR A 62 12.08 -18.92 3.84
CA THR A 62 13.22 -18.36 4.56
C THR A 62 13.04 -16.85 4.76
N ASP A 63 13.66 -16.29 5.80
CA ASP A 63 13.69 -14.84 6.04
C ASP A 63 14.10 -14.05 4.79
N GLY A 64 15.09 -14.55 4.04
CA GLY A 64 15.56 -13.92 2.81
C GLY A 64 14.49 -13.87 1.71
N GLN A 65 13.63 -14.90 1.60
CA GLN A 65 12.52 -14.90 0.65
C GLN A 65 11.44 -13.90 1.04
N VAL A 66 11.12 -13.79 2.33
CA VAL A 66 10.17 -12.79 2.83
C VAL A 66 10.67 -11.37 2.55
N PHE A 67 11.91 -11.06 2.92
CA PHE A 67 12.49 -9.73 2.64
C PHE A 67 12.64 -9.45 1.14
N ALA A 68 12.89 -10.46 0.30
CA ALA A 68 12.91 -10.27 -1.14
C ALA A 68 11.53 -9.89 -1.68
N CYS A 69 10.46 -10.50 -1.17
CA CYS A 69 9.08 -10.14 -1.51
C CYS A 69 8.75 -8.72 -1.05
N VAL A 70 9.04 -8.37 0.21
CA VAL A 70 8.86 -7.01 0.76
C VAL A 70 9.62 -5.97 -0.06
N LYS A 71 10.89 -6.24 -0.40
CA LYS A 71 11.70 -5.36 -1.23
C LYS A 71 11.06 -5.14 -2.60
N ARG A 72 10.57 -6.19 -3.26
CA ARG A 72 9.94 -6.08 -4.59
C ARG A 72 8.70 -5.20 -4.55
N VAL A 73 7.81 -5.42 -3.58
CA VAL A 73 6.60 -4.61 -3.46
C VAL A 73 6.93 -3.15 -3.16
N VAL A 74 7.84 -2.86 -2.23
CA VAL A 74 8.22 -1.47 -1.89
C VAL A 74 8.87 -0.76 -3.08
N LEU A 75 9.72 -1.43 -3.85
CA LEU A 75 10.33 -0.83 -5.05
C LEU A 75 9.31 -0.57 -6.17
N ALA A 76 8.36 -1.48 -6.37
CA ALA A 76 7.29 -1.29 -7.34
C ALA A 76 6.34 -0.15 -6.93
N LEU A 77 6.10 -0.03 -5.63
CA LEU A 77 5.34 1.04 -5.01
C LEU A 77 6.04 2.41 -5.15
N ASN A 78 7.36 2.48 -4.93
CA ASN A 78 8.15 3.68 -5.24
C ASN A 78 8.01 4.06 -6.73
N ALA A 79 8.11 3.08 -7.64
CA ALA A 79 7.98 3.33 -9.07
C ALA A 79 6.58 3.84 -9.46
N ALA A 80 5.54 3.34 -8.79
CA ALA A 80 4.20 3.87 -8.92
C ALA A 80 4.14 5.34 -8.44
N ASN A 81 4.72 5.67 -7.27
CA ASN A 81 4.77 7.04 -6.77
C ASN A 81 5.43 8.00 -7.77
N GLU A 82 6.62 7.62 -8.27
CA GLU A 82 7.40 8.41 -9.23
C GLU A 82 6.63 8.67 -10.54
N ARG A 83 5.88 7.67 -11.03
CA ARG A 83 5.05 7.82 -12.23
C ARG A 83 3.99 8.92 -12.09
N PHE A 84 3.56 9.20 -10.87
CA PHE A 84 2.57 10.23 -10.55
C PHE A 84 3.22 11.46 -9.88
N GLY A 85 4.48 11.74 -10.19
CA GLY A 85 5.16 12.97 -9.77
C GLY A 85 5.86 12.89 -8.41
N GLY A 86 5.99 11.70 -7.83
CA GLY A 86 6.74 11.48 -6.59
C GLY A 86 6.02 11.96 -5.32
N ALA A 87 4.76 12.37 -5.43
CA ALA A 87 3.93 12.87 -4.32
C ALA A 87 2.54 12.25 -4.32
N ALA A 88 2.41 11.04 -4.88
CA ALA A 88 1.13 10.32 -4.97
C ALA A 88 0.71 9.75 -3.61
N TYR A 89 1.67 9.42 -2.74
CA TYR A 89 1.40 8.90 -1.41
C TYR A 89 1.90 9.89 -0.36
N GLU A 90 0.98 10.47 0.41
CA GLU A 90 1.35 11.30 1.55
C GLU A 90 1.66 10.42 2.76
N THR A 91 1.82 11.03 3.94
CA THR A 91 2.15 10.30 5.16
C THR A 91 1.14 9.20 5.47
N ASP A 92 -0.15 9.51 5.41
CA ASP A 92 -1.22 8.56 5.76
C ASP A 92 -1.30 7.40 4.76
N GLU A 93 -1.16 7.67 3.45
CA GLU A 93 -1.13 6.62 2.43
C GLU A 93 0.08 5.71 2.61
N ARG A 94 1.25 6.26 2.91
CA ARG A 94 2.47 5.48 3.14
C ARG A 94 2.34 4.59 4.36
N GLU A 95 1.75 5.10 5.45
CA GLU A 95 1.47 4.30 6.65
C GLU A 95 0.46 3.19 6.37
N ALA A 96 -0.63 3.50 5.66
CA ALA A 96 -1.64 2.52 5.27
C ALA A 96 -1.05 1.41 4.37
N LEU A 97 -0.16 1.75 3.43
CA LEU A 97 0.52 0.78 2.57
C LEU A 97 1.49 -0.11 3.36
N CYS A 98 2.21 0.46 4.33
CA CYS A 98 3.09 -0.34 5.21
C CYS A 98 2.28 -1.29 6.09
N ALA A 99 1.19 -0.81 6.69
CA ALA A 99 0.27 -1.62 7.49
C ALA A 99 -0.37 -2.74 6.65
N TYR A 100 -0.72 -2.46 5.39
CA TYR A 100 -1.24 -3.46 4.47
C TYR A 100 -0.23 -4.58 4.19
N ILE A 101 1.03 -4.24 3.92
CA ILE A 101 2.10 -5.22 3.69
C ILE A 101 2.29 -6.10 4.93
N ASP A 102 2.42 -5.50 6.10
CA ASP A 102 2.58 -6.20 7.38
C ASP A 102 1.41 -7.15 7.68
N GLN A 103 0.18 -6.65 7.55
CA GLN A 103 -1.03 -7.45 7.77
C GLN A 103 -1.13 -8.60 6.78
N THR A 104 -0.81 -8.38 5.50
CA THR A 104 -0.87 -9.43 4.47
C THR A 104 0.11 -10.56 4.77
N LEU A 105 1.34 -10.25 5.19
CA LEU A 105 2.33 -11.26 5.57
C LEU A 105 1.87 -12.03 6.82
N THR A 106 1.37 -11.31 7.83
CA THR A 106 0.84 -11.91 9.07
C THR A 106 -0.32 -12.85 8.80
N GLU A 107 -1.27 -12.46 7.94
CA GLU A 107 -2.41 -13.30 7.55
C GLU A 107 -1.99 -14.57 6.79
N HIS A 108 -0.80 -14.58 6.16
CA HIS A 108 -0.21 -15.76 5.53
C HIS A 108 0.72 -16.55 6.48
N GLY A 109 0.64 -16.29 7.79
CA GLY A 109 1.34 -17.05 8.81
C GLY A 109 2.81 -16.67 8.99
N ILE A 110 3.26 -15.54 8.44
CA ILE A 110 4.61 -15.03 8.66
C ILE A 110 4.63 -14.25 9.97
N ASP A 111 5.43 -14.72 10.93
CA ASP A 111 5.65 -14.03 12.20
C ASP A 111 6.62 -12.86 12.00
N ILE A 112 6.07 -11.66 11.74
CA ILE A 112 6.85 -10.44 11.52
C ILE A 112 7.65 -10.04 12.76
N PRO A 113 7.10 -10.06 13.99
CA PRO A 113 7.89 -9.83 15.19
C PRO A 113 9.13 -10.72 15.30
N ALA A 114 8.98 -12.03 15.10
CA ALA A 114 10.11 -12.95 15.15
C ALA A 114 11.10 -12.75 13.99
N LEU A 115 10.59 -12.43 12.79
CA LEU A 115 11.42 -12.10 11.62
C LEU A 115 12.29 -10.86 11.86
N ALA A 116 11.68 -9.81 12.43
CA ALA A 116 12.34 -8.56 12.76
C ALA A 116 13.40 -8.76 13.85
N GLU A 117 13.06 -9.52 14.91
CA GLU A 117 13.99 -9.89 15.98
C GLU A 117 15.24 -10.61 15.43
N ARG A 118 15.06 -11.62 14.56
CA ARG A 118 16.17 -12.34 13.92
C ARG A 118 17.09 -11.44 13.09
N ARG A 119 16.58 -10.30 12.62
CA ARG A 119 17.33 -9.30 11.86
C ARG A 119 17.83 -8.12 12.68
N GLY A 120 17.48 -8.04 13.96
CA GLY A 120 17.86 -6.93 14.85
C GLY A 120 17.20 -5.61 14.45
N ILE A 121 16.00 -5.64 13.89
CA ILE A 121 15.21 -4.46 13.52
C ILE A 121 13.86 -4.48 14.26
N ASN A 122 13.16 -3.35 14.31
CA ASN A 122 11.78 -3.33 14.79
C ASN A 122 10.81 -3.86 13.72
N PRO A 123 9.67 -4.43 14.11
CA PRO A 123 8.65 -4.92 13.17
C PRO A 123 8.16 -3.86 12.18
N HIS A 124 8.05 -2.60 12.62
CA HIS A 124 7.63 -1.50 11.76
C HIS A 124 8.70 -1.06 10.75
N GLU A 125 9.94 -1.52 10.89
CA GLU A 125 11.07 -1.14 10.03
C GLU A 125 11.26 -2.07 8.83
N ILE A 126 10.41 -3.10 8.67
CA ILE A 126 10.61 -4.15 7.65
C ILE A 126 10.61 -3.61 6.21
N THR A 127 10.00 -2.46 5.96
CA THR A 127 9.95 -1.80 4.65
C THR A 127 10.98 -0.68 4.49
N ASP A 128 11.53 -0.17 5.60
CA ASP A 128 12.27 1.12 5.69
C ASP A 128 13.48 1.16 4.78
N ALA A 129 14.20 0.04 4.69
CA ALA A 129 15.42 -0.07 3.89
C ALA A 129 15.22 0.25 2.41
N TRP A 130 13.97 0.22 1.91
CA TRP A 130 13.66 0.44 0.49
C TRP A 130 12.67 1.58 0.24
N ARG A 131 12.07 2.18 1.26
CA ARG A 131 11.15 3.30 1.09
C ARG A 131 11.90 4.54 0.57
N ARG A 132 11.43 5.07 -0.56
CA ARG A 132 11.95 6.33 -1.16
C ARG A 132 10.86 7.34 -1.50
N TRP A 133 9.63 6.86 -1.60
CA TRP A 133 8.40 7.62 -1.74
C TRP A 133 8.02 8.49 -0.53
#